data_AF-A0A6P0P045-F1
#
_entry.id   AF-A0A6P0P045-F1
#
_cell.length_a   1.000
_cell.length_b   1.000
_cell.length_c   1.000
_cell.angle_alpha   90.00
_cell.angle_beta   90.00
_cell.angle_gamma   90.00
#
_symmetry.space_group_name_H-M   'P 1'
#
loop_
_entity.id
_entity.type
_entity.pdbx_description
1 polymer ?
#
loop_
_entity_poly.entity_id
_entity_poly.type
_entity_poly.pdbx_seq_one_letter_code
_entity_poly.pdbx_strand_id
1 'polypeptide(L)'
;MINNYPAKQKQNLADAAAQIQQLLQQLEQSYPNATEIEKQSALAVTLQQEIKQNPTFKDRLINAFREGGIEALKVLFGPIGIPIEMVKGWIEAEAS
;
A
#
# COMPACT_ATOMS: atom_id res chain seq x y z
N MET A 1 18.29 15.55 9.24
CA MET A 1 17.06 16.36 9.10
C MET A 1 15.92 15.53 9.68
N ILE A 2 15.31 15.97 10.77
CA ILE A 2 14.24 15.21 11.42
C ILE A 2 12.94 15.65 10.77
N ASN A 3 12.45 14.88 9.80
CA ASN A 3 11.13 15.13 9.20
C ASN A 3 10.09 14.99 10.31
N ASN A 4 9.58 16.12 10.79
CA ASN A 4 8.50 16.16 11.78
C ASN A 4 7.18 15.81 11.08
N TYR A 5 6.96 14.52 10.84
CA TYR A 5 5.69 14.02 10.32
C TYR A 5 4.60 14.27 11.38
N PRO A 6 3.51 15.01 11.08
CA PRO A 6 2.40 15.21 12.00
C PRO A 6 1.83 13.86 12.49
N ALA A 7 1.40 13.81 13.75
CA ALA A 7 0.96 12.57 14.40
C ALA A 7 -0.16 11.84 13.63
N LYS A 8 -1.09 12.60 13.02
CA LYS A 8 -2.17 12.07 12.18
C LYS A 8 -1.65 11.37 10.92
N GLN A 9 -0.62 11.94 10.29
CA GLN A 9 0.02 11.34 9.11
C GLN A 9 0.77 10.06 9.47
N LYS A 10 1.46 10.05 10.61
CA LYS A 10 2.11 8.83 11.11
C LYS A 10 1.09 7.71 11.34
N GLN A 11 -0.09 8.04 11.86
CA GLN A 11 -1.15 7.07 12.09
C GLN A 11 -1.74 6.53 10.77
N ASN A 12 -2.07 7.40 9.81
CA ASN A 12 -2.56 6.98 8.50
C ASN A 12 -1.57 6.07 7.77
N LEU A 13 -0.27 6.40 7.83
CA LEU A 13 0.79 5.60 7.26
C LEU A 13 0.94 4.25 7.99
N ALA A 14 0.90 4.24 9.32
CA ALA A 14 1.01 3.01 10.11
C ALA A 14 -0.18 2.08 9.87
N ASP A 15 -1.39 2.61 9.79
CA ASP A 15 -2.60 1.84 9.52
C ASP A 15 -2.58 1.25 8.10
N ALA A 16 -2.16 2.04 7.10
CA ALA A 16 -1.99 1.56 5.73
C ALA A 16 -0.91 0.47 5.65
N ALA A 17 0.22 0.66 6.33
CA ALA A 17 1.30 -0.32 6.39
C ALA A 17 0.85 -1.62 7.03
N ALA A 18 0.16 -1.55 8.18
CA ALA A 18 -0.35 -2.72 8.87
C ALA A 18 -1.31 -3.53 7.99
N GLN A 19 -2.20 -2.85 7.25
CA GLN A 19 -3.13 -3.53 6.36
C GLN A 19 -2.42 -4.18 5.17
N ILE A 20 -1.42 -3.52 4.56
CA ILE A 20 -0.59 -4.12 3.50
C ILE A 20 0.17 -5.35 4.01
N GLN A 21 0.73 -5.28 5.22
CA GLN A 21 1.42 -6.40 5.85
C GLN A 21 0.48 -7.59 6.09
N GLN A 22 -0.76 -7.34 6.52
CA GLN A 22 -1.76 -8.41 6.66
C GLN A 22 -2.07 -9.08 5.32
N LEU A 23 -2.22 -8.31 4.24
CA LEU A 23 -2.47 -8.85 2.91
C LEU A 23 -1.29 -9.69 2.42
N LEU A 24 -0.06 -9.22 2.65
CA LEU A 24 1.14 -9.98 2.32
C LEU A 24 1.19 -11.30 3.08
N GLN A 25 0.94 -11.30 4.40
CA GLN A 25 0.91 -12.52 5.21
C GLN A 25 -0.14 -13.53 4.73
N GLN A 26 -1.34 -13.05 4.39
CA GLN A 26 -2.39 -13.91 3.83
C GLN A 26 -1.97 -14.53 2.50
N LEU A 27 -1.25 -13.76 1.67
CA LEU A 27 -0.75 -14.23 0.40
C LEU A 27 0.37 -15.26 0.56
N GLU A 28 1.32 -15.02 1.48
CA GLU A 28 2.38 -15.97 1.81
C GLU A 28 1.82 -17.31 2.30
N GLN A 29 0.75 -17.27 3.10
CA GLN A 29 0.09 -18.48 3.59
C GLN A 29 -0.72 -19.19 2.50
N SER A 30 -1.35 -18.45 1.59
CA SER A 30 -2.15 -19.02 0.50
C SER A 30 -1.28 -19.59 -0.62
N TYR A 31 -0.08 -19.03 -0.82
CA TYR A 31 0.86 -19.40 -1.89
C TYR A 31 2.28 -19.65 -1.35
N PRO A 32 2.48 -20.64 -0.47
CA PRO A 32 3.78 -20.88 0.17
C PRO A 32 4.88 -21.29 -0.83
N ASN A 33 4.50 -21.93 -1.93
CA ASN A 33 5.42 -22.43 -2.97
C ASN A 33 5.55 -21.50 -4.18
N ALA A 34 4.86 -20.35 -4.19
CA ALA A 34 4.94 -19.41 -5.30
C ALA A 34 6.32 -18.75 -5.35
N THR A 35 6.78 -18.50 -6.56
CA THR A 35 7.95 -17.67 -6.82
C THR A 35 7.70 -16.23 -6.39
N GLU A 36 8.77 -15.48 -6.17
CA GLU A 36 8.69 -14.06 -5.79
C GLU A 36 7.86 -13.25 -6.81
N ILE A 37 8.01 -13.53 -8.10
CA ILE A 37 7.29 -12.84 -9.18
C ILE A 37 5.78 -13.15 -9.12
N GLU A 38 5.41 -14.39 -8.84
CA GLU A 38 4.01 -14.80 -8.69
C GLU A 38 3.38 -14.14 -7.45
N LYS A 39 4.14 -14.07 -6.34
CA LYS A 39 3.70 -13.38 -5.12
C LYS A 39 3.49 -11.89 -5.36
N GLN A 40 4.43 -11.20 -6.00
CA GLN A 40 4.28 -9.78 -6.33
C GLN A 40 3.06 -9.53 -7.22
N SER A 41 2.85 -10.38 -8.23
CA SER A 41 1.71 -10.29 -9.13
C SER A 41 0.38 -10.52 -8.40
N ALA A 42 0.32 -11.52 -7.53
CA ALA A 42 -0.88 -11.81 -6.74
C ALA A 42 -1.14 -10.73 -5.68
N LEU A 43 -0.10 -10.14 -5.09
CA LEU A 43 -0.21 -9.02 -4.16
C LEU A 43 -0.75 -7.77 -4.87
N ALA A 44 -0.26 -7.47 -6.06
CA ALA A 44 -0.77 -6.39 -6.91
C ALA A 44 -2.27 -6.54 -7.19
N VAL A 45 -2.72 -7.74 -7.57
CA VAL A 45 -4.15 -8.03 -7.80
C VAL A 45 -4.96 -7.92 -6.51
N THR A 46 -4.46 -8.48 -5.41
CA THR A 46 -5.13 -8.44 -4.10
C THR A 46 -5.29 -7.01 -3.60
N LEU A 47 -4.25 -6.18 -3.71
CA LEU A 47 -4.29 -4.76 -3.37
C LEU A 47 -5.36 -4.03 -4.19
N GLN A 48 -5.41 -4.25 -5.50
CA GLN A 48 -6.45 -3.64 -6.34
C GLN A 48 -7.87 -4.07 -5.93
N GLN A 49 -8.07 -5.32 -5.52
CA GLN A 49 -9.36 -5.81 -5.04
C GLN A 49 -9.72 -5.20 -3.69
N GLU A 50 -8.81 -5.21 -2.72
CA GLU A 50 -9.00 -4.61 -1.40
C GLU A 50 -9.34 -3.14 -1.50
N ILE A 51 -8.62 -2.41 -2.35
CA ILE A 51 -8.88 -1.01 -2.60
C ILE A 51 -10.31 -0.76 -3.11
N LYS A 52 -10.84 -1.65 -3.96
CA LYS A 52 -12.22 -1.55 -4.48
C LYS A 52 -13.27 -1.95 -3.45
N GLN A 53 -12.97 -2.92 -2.60
CA GLN A 53 -13.93 -3.52 -1.66
C GLN A 53 -13.90 -2.85 -0.28
N ASN A 54 -12.79 -2.20 0.07
CA ASN A 54 -12.54 -1.60 1.37
C ASN A 54 -12.31 -0.08 1.24
N PRO A 55 -13.39 0.72 1.34
CA PRO A 55 -13.29 2.19 1.20
C PRO A 55 -12.38 2.81 2.27
N THR A 56 -12.32 2.23 3.47
CA THR A 56 -11.42 2.70 4.54
C THR A 56 -9.96 2.51 4.17
N PHE A 57 -9.59 1.38 3.55
CA PHE A 57 -8.22 1.17 3.08
C PHE A 57 -7.85 2.14 1.96
N LYS A 58 -8.77 2.33 1.01
CA LYS A 58 -8.65 3.35 -0.03
C LYS A 58 -8.38 4.74 0.56
N ASP A 59 -9.19 5.19 1.52
CA ASP A 59 -9.01 6.50 2.15
C ASP A 59 -7.66 6.62 2.87
N ARG A 60 -7.20 5.55 3.53
CA ARG A 60 -5.88 5.54 4.18
C ARG A 60 -4.75 5.69 3.16
N LEU A 61 -4.80 4.99 2.04
CA LEU A 61 -3.80 5.12 0.96
C LEU A 61 -3.81 6.51 0.34
N ILE A 62 -5.00 7.03 0.04
CA ILE A 62 -5.16 8.40 -0.49
C ILE A 62 -4.61 9.41 0.51
N ASN A 63 -4.94 9.30 1.80
CA ASN A 63 -4.45 10.23 2.82
C ASN A 63 -2.92 10.11 3.02
N ALA A 64 -2.37 8.90 3.07
CA ALA A 64 -0.93 8.68 3.13
C ALA A 64 -0.21 9.34 1.94
N PHE A 65 -0.77 9.22 0.74
CA PHE A 65 -0.25 9.90 -0.46
C PHE A 65 -0.43 11.42 -0.39
N ARG A 66 -1.59 11.92 0.02
CA ARG A 66 -1.89 13.36 0.09
C ARG A 66 -1.01 14.08 1.11
N GLU A 67 -0.74 13.43 2.24
CA GLU A 67 0.03 14.00 3.34
C GLU A 67 1.55 13.75 3.16
N GLY A 68 1.95 12.61 2.58
CA GLY A 68 3.36 12.18 2.51
C GLY A 68 3.95 12.02 1.10
N GLY A 69 3.15 12.23 0.06
CA GLY A 69 3.56 12.14 -1.33
C GLY A 69 4.11 10.77 -1.72
N ILE A 70 4.99 10.78 -2.72
CA ILE A 70 5.66 9.58 -3.25
C ILE A 70 6.52 8.89 -2.18
N GLU A 71 7.10 9.65 -1.24
CA GLU A 71 7.93 9.08 -0.17
C GLU A 71 7.13 8.19 0.79
N ALA A 72 5.89 8.56 1.10
CA ALA A 72 5.00 7.68 1.88
C ALA A 72 4.68 6.38 1.12
N LEU A 73 4.45 6.45 -0.19
CA LEU A 73 4.24 5.25 -0.99
C LEU A 73 5.49 4.37 -1.04
N LYS A 74 6.69 4.94 -1.16
CA LYS A 74 7.96 4.18 -1.10
C LYS A 74 8.12 3.44 0.21
N VAL A 75 7.75 4.05 1.33
CA VAL A 75 7.78 3.38 2.65
C VAL A 75 6.81 2.20 2.70
N LEU A 76 5.62 2.34 2.12
CA LEU A 76 4.58 1.30 2.13
C LEU A 76 4.88 0.13 1.19
N PHE A 77 5.34 0.42 -0.02
CA PHE A 77 5.38 -0.55 -1.12
C PHE A 77 6.79 -0.96 -1.55
N GLY A 78 7.81 -0.14 -1.25
CA GLY A 78 9.21 -0.45 -1.56
C GLY A 78 9.69 -1.78 -0.95
N PRO A 79 9.41 -2.07 0.34
CA PRO A 79 9.86 -3.32 0.96
C PRO A 79 9.23 -4.59 0.37
N ILE A 80 8.10 -4.47 -0.33
CA ILE A 80 7.31 -5.61 -0.83
C ILE A 80 7.37 -5.74 -2.36
N GLY A 81 8.27 -4.99 -3.02
CA GLY A 81 8.53 -5.13 -4.45
C GLY A 81 7.42 -4.61 -5.37
N ILE A 82 6.44 -3.86 -4.86
CA ILE A 82 5.36 -3.29 -5.67
C ILE A 82 5.82 -1.95 -6.26
N PRO A 83 5.76 -1.77 -7.60
CA PRO A 83 6.10 -0.50 -8.23
C PRO A 83 5.22 0.64 -7.74
N ILE A 84 5.84 1.77 -7.38
CA ILE A 84 5.12 2.95 -6.85
C ILE A 84 4.18 3.54 -7.89
N GLU A 85 4.58 3.48 -9.16
CA GLU A 85 3.83 3.94 -10.32
C GLU A 85 2.47 3.24 -10.45
N MET A 86 2.42 1.95 -10.11
CA MET A 86 1.19 1.16 -10.14
C MET A 86 0.16 1.70 -9.14
N VAL A 87 0.61 1.96 -7.90
CA VAL A 87 -0.27 2.47 -6.84
C VAL A 87 -0.61 3.94 -7.09
N LYS A 88 0.37 4.74 -7.49
CA LYS A 88 0.19 6.16 -7.80
C LYS A 88 -0.83 6.37 -8.92
N GLY A 89 -0.72 5.63 -10.02
CA GLY A 89 -1.66 5.74 -11.14
C GLY A 89 -3.10 5.42 -10.74
N TRP A 90 -3.29 4.46 -9.83
CA TRP A 90 -4.62 4.18 -9.27
C TRP A 90 -5.11 5.30 -8.35
N ILE A 91 -4.29 5.77 -7.40
CA ILE A 91 -4.67 6.86 -6.48
C ILE A 91 -5.06 8.13 -7.26
N GLU A 92 -4.29 8.48 -8.30
CA GLU A 92 -4.55 9.67 -9.11
C GLU A 92 -5.83 9.55 -9.93
N ALA A 93 -6.15 8.36 -10.46
CA ALA A 93 -7.39 8.12 -11.17
C ALA A 93 -8.63 8.25 -10.26
N GLU A 94 -8.48 7.98 -8.97
CA GLU A 94 -9.59 7.94 -8.00
C GLU A 94 -9.72 9.21 -7.17
N ALA A 95 -8.68 10.05 -7.16
CA ALA A 95 -8.68 11.39 -6.58
C ALA A 95 -9.05 12.50 -7.59
N SER A 96 -9.27 12.13 -8.86
CA SER A 96 -9.68 13.02 -9.96
C SER A 96 -11.18 13.30 -9.99
#